data_AF-A0A5N5T5P7-F1
#
_entry.id   AF-A0A5N5T5P7-F1
#
_cell.length_a   1.000
_cell.length_b   1.000
_cell.length_c   1.000
_cell.angle_alpha   90.00
_cell.angle_beta   90.00
_cell.angle_gamma   90.00
#
_symmetry.space_group_name_H-M   'P 1'
#
loop_
_entity.id
_entity.type
_entity.pdbx_description
1 polymer ?
#
loop_
_entity_poly.entity_id
_entity_poly.type
_entity_poly.pdbx_seq_one_letter_code
_entity_poly.pdbx_strand_id
1 'polypeptide(L)'
;MFDAPEGYLIEKLKPEDEDGFVETTMKFYSKGEPLGEIIGLSSEDFQELMKPLILDWLKHGLTIVAKTEESKEIVGMLIPQPLLKGDEQLVWGKFKPESQKAKYYAEVCAIIESAVNVVDHFGGDKAFDHSLLAVSDDHRRNGLGTALAKAGNKLGEEEGYKVFAVTASNKYTAQIYEGLRIFFLI
;
A
#
# COMPACT_ATOMS: atom_id res chain seq x y z
N MET A 1 1.66 -20.52 1.14
CA MET A 1 1.71 -19.84 2.45
C MET A 1 2.99 -19.03 2.49
N PHE A 2 2.92 -17.77 2.90
CA PHE A 2 4.09 -16.88 2.94
C PHE A 2 4.84 -17.06 4.27
N ASP A 3 6.14 -16.74 4.28
CA ASP A 3 6.93 -16.76 5.52
C ASP A 3 6.43 -15.66 6.46
N ALA A 4 6.19 -16.00 7.72
CA ALA A 4 5.67 -15.11 8.74
C ALA A 4 6.52 -15.19 10.03
N PRO A 5 6.61 -14.10 10.82
CA PRO A 5 7.16 -14.18 12.18
C PRO A 5 6.33 -15.11 13.07
N GLU A 6 6.94 -15.63 14.13
CA GLU A 6 6.26 -16.51 15.10
C GLU A 6 5.00 -15.84 15.68
N GLY A 7 3.91 -16.60 15.77
CA GLY A 7 2.61 -16.11 16.26
C GLY A 7 1.76 -15.39 15.21
N TYR A 8 2.21 -15.34 13.94
CA TYR A 8 1.51 -14.68 12.86
C TYR A 8 1.33 -15.55 11.61
N LEU A 9 0.29 -15.25 10.85
CA LEU A 9 0.01 -15.83 9.54
C LEU A 9 0.05 -14.72 8.49
N ILE A 10 0.69 -14.99 7.35
CA ILE A 10 0.65 -14.11 6.18
C ILE A 10 -0.03 -14.84 5.02
N GLU A 11 -1.11 -14.26 4.53
CA GLU A 11 -1.94 -14.82 3.47
C GLU A 11 -2.54 -13.72 2.58
N LYS A 12 -3.04 -14.09 1.40
CA LYS A 12 -3.87 -13.18 0.59
C LYS A 12 -5.15 -12.89 1.36
N LEU A 13 -5.66 -11.66 1.25
CA LEU A 13 -6.98 -11.30 1.74
C LEU A 13 -8.02 -12.23 1.11
N LYS A 14 -8.94 -12.75 1.93
CA LYS A 14 -10.01 -13.63 1.46
C LYS A 14 -11.34 -12.86 1.43
N PRO A 15 -12.30 -13.24 0.58
CA PRO A 15 -13.60 -12.58 0.51
C PRO A 15 -14.31 -12.46 1.86
N GLU A 16 -14.20 -13.48 2.72
CA GLU A 16 -14.79 -13.46 4.07
C GLU A 16 -14.19 -12.41 5.03
N ASP A 17 -13.02 -11.86 4.70
CA ASP A 17 -12.34 -10.84 5.49
C ASP A 17 -12.53 -9.42 4.91
N GLU A 18 -13.27 -9.25 3.81
CA GLU A 18 -13.45 -7.94 3.16
C GLU A 18 -14.37 -7.01 3.97
N ASP A 19 -15.30 -7.58 4.72
CA ASP A 19 -16.21 -6.84 5.60
C ASP A 19 -15.40 -6.09 6.68
N GLY A 20 -15.47 -4.76 6.66
CA GLY A 20 -14.74 -3.91 7.62
C GLY A 20 -13.24 -3.73 7.31
N PHE A 21 -12.74 -4.28 6.20
CA PHE A 21 -11.32 -4.20 5.85
C PHE A 21 -10.86 -2.77 5.58
N VAL A 22 -11.69 -1.97 4.90
CA VAL A 22 -11.38 -0.56 4.61
C VAL A 22 -11.26 0.23 5.92
N GLU A 23 -12.21 0.07 6.83
CA GLU A 23 -12.21 0.72 8.14
C GLU A 23 -10.97 0.34 8.95
N THR A 24 -10.59 -0.95 8.92
CA THR A 24 -9.37 -1.46 9.55
C THR A 24 -8.11 -0.84 8.94
N THR A 25 -8.05 -0.76 7.60
CA THR A 25 -6.94 -0.14 6.88
C THR A 25 -6.79 1.32 7.28
N MET A 26 -7.89 2.08 7.30
CA MET A 26 -7.87 3.48 7.70
C MET A 26 -7.41 3.66 9.16
N LYS A 27 -7.82 2.76 10.06
CA LYS A 27 -7.38 2.78 11.47
C LYS A 27 -5.86 2.61 11.60
N PHE A 28 -5.23 1.77 10.78
CA PHE A 28 -3.79 1.51 10.90
C PHE A 28 -2.93 2.51 10.13
N TYR A 29 -3.43 3.06 9.03
CA TYR A 29 -2.66 3.89 8.10
C TYR A 29 -2.77 5.40 8.36
N SER A 30 -3.96 5.90 8.73
CA SER A 30 -4.20 7.34 8.86
C SER A 30 -3.31 8.05 9.87
N LYS A 31 -2.92 7.34 10.93
CA LYS A 31 -2.06 7.86 12.00
C LYS A 31 -0.59 7.58 11.67
N GLY A 32 0.17 8.63 11.38
CA GLY A 32 1.58 8.53 11.01
C GLY A 32 1.86 8.56 9.50
N GLU A 33 0.86 8.89 8.66
CA GLU A 33 1.09 9.24 7.25
C GLU A 33 1.63 10.69 7.19
N PRO A 34 2.91 10.91 6.80
CA PRO A 34 3.54 12.21 7.00
C PRO A 34 3.00 13.33 6.11
N LEU A 35 2.56 13.04 4.87
CA LEU A 35 2.07 14.07 3.95
C LEU A 35 0.75 14.66 4.46
N GLY A 36 -0.16 13.81 4.93
CA GLY A 36 -1.43 14.16 5.53
C GLY A 36 -1.22 14.95 6.82
N GLU A 37 -0.30 14.52 7.68
CA GLU A 37 0.05 15.25 8.92
C GLU A 37 0.60 16.66 8.62
N ILE A 38 1.51 16.80 7.65
CA ILE A 38 2.13 18.08 7.29
C ILE A 38 1.11 19.10 6.79
N ILE A 39 0.13 18.66 5.99
CA ILE A 39 -0.92 19.56 5.46
C ILE A 39 -2.11 19.72 6.41
N GLY A 40 -2.08 19.03 7.56
CA GLY A 40 -3.16 19.00 8.54
C GLY A 40 -4.46 18.44 7.96
N LEU A 41 -4.36 17.34 7.21
CA LEU A 41 -5.49 16.63 6.63
C LEU A 41 -6.33 16.00 7.77
N SER A 42 -7.64 16.23 7.76
CA SER A 42 -8.52 15.60 8.76
C SER A 42 -8.70 14.10 8.46
N SER A 43 -9.15 13.35 9.47
CA SER A 43 -9.49 11.94 9.29
C SER A 43 -10.61 11.77 8.25
N GLU A 44 -11.58 12.68 8.22
CA GLU A 44 -12.69 12.68 7.26
C GLU A 44 -12.21 12.92 5.84
N ASP A 45 -11.36 13.93 5.63
CA ASP A 45 -10.79 14.25 4.32
C ASP A 45 -9.90 13.11 3.80
N PHE A 46 -9.13 12.50 4.70
CA PHE A 46 -8.29 11.36 4.35
C PHE A 46 -9.11 10.12 4.01
N GLN A 47 -10.22 9.87 4.73
CA GLN A 47 -11.16 8.79 4.40
C GLN A 47 -11.84 9.03 3.05
N GLU A 48 -12.26 10.26 2.76
CA GLU A 48 -12.87 10.64 1.48
C GLU A 48 -11.94 10.28 0.31
N LEU A 49 -10.65 10.58 0.44
CA LEU A 49 -9.63 10.28 -0.57
C LEU A 49 -9.29 8.78 -0.65
N MET A 50 -8.99 8.16 0.48
CA MET A 50 -8.39 6.82 0.52
C MET A 50 -9.40 5.69 0.34
N LYS A 51 -10.63 5.83 0.84
CA LYS A 51 -11.66 4.79 0.70
C LYS A 51 -11.89 4.35 -0.75
N PRO A 52 -12.15 5.25 -1.72
CA PRO A 52 -12.35 4.82 -3.10
C PRO A 52 -11.08 4.23 -3.74
N LEU A 53 -9.88 4.71 -3.37
CA LEU A 53 -8.61 4.14 -3.82
C LEU A 53 -8.43 2.70 -3.32
N ILE A 54 -8.58 2.48 -2.02
CA ILE A 54 -8.48 1.14 -1.42
C ILE A 54 -9.49 0.19 -2.06
N LEU A 55 -10.74 0.63 -2.26
CA LEU A 55 -11.76 -0.17 -2.93
C LEU A 55 -11.41 -0.48 -4.39
N ASP A 56 -10.74 0.43 -5.11
CA ASP A 56 -10.24 0.16 -6.45
C ASP A 56 -9.15 -0.90 -6.43
N TRP A 57 -8.19 -0.77 -5.52
CA TRP A 57 -7.03 -1.65 -5.40
C TRP A 57 -7.44 -3.08 -5.00
N LEU A 58 -8.46 -3.21 -4.14
CA LEU A 58 -8.99 -4.50 -3.70
C LEU A 58 -9.55 -5.35 -4.85
N LYS A 59 -10.07 -4.73 -5.92
CA LYS A 59 -10.61 -5.45 -7.10
C LYS A 59 -9.58 -6.31 -7.80
N HIS A 60 -8.29 -6.02 -7.61
CA HIS A 60 -7.21 -6.79 -8.21
C HIS A 60 -6.96 -8.12 -7.49
N GLY A 61 -7.45 -8.31 -6.26
CA GLY A 61 -7.27 -9.56 -5.51
C GLY A 61 -5.81 -9.86 -5.18
N LEU A 62 -4.99 -8.81 -5.00
CA LEU A 62 -3.54 -8.90 -4.74
C LEU A 62 -3.16 -8.49 -3.31
N THR A 63 -4.14 -8.11 -2.50
CA THR A 63 -3.93 -7.70 -1.11
C THR A 63 -3.42 -8.85 -0.27
N ILE A 64 -2.42 -8.56 0.57
CA ILE A 64 -1.84 -9.50 1.53
C ILE A 64 -2.08 -8.97 2.94
N VAL A 65 -2.48 -9.85 3.84
CA VAL A 65 -2.75 -9.52 5.24
C VAL A 65 -1.85 -10.33 6.17
N ALA A 66 -1.53 -9.73 7.30
CA ALA A 66 -0.96 -10.40 8.45
C ALA A 66 -2.04 -10.58 9.51
N LYS A 67 -2.21 -11.79 10.03
CA LYS A 67 -3.15 -12.13 11.08
C LYS A 67 -2.44 -12.73 12.28
N THR A 68 -3.00 -12.57 13.48
CA THR A 68 -2.55 -13.35 14.64
C THR A 68 -2.90 -14.82 14.45
N GLU A 69 -2.06 -15.74 14.95
CA GLU A 69 -2.40 -17.16 14.92
C GLU A 69 -3.57 -17.52 15.84
N GLU A 70 -3.68 -16.83 16.98
CA GLU A 70 -4.67 -17.10 18.02
C GLU A 70 -6.07 -16.57 17.65
N SER A 71 -6.21 -15.25 17.46
CA SER A 71 -7.51 -14.61 17.22
C SER A 71 -7.91 -14.54 15.75
N LYS A 72 -6.97 -14.79 14.83
CA LYS A 72 -7.14 -14.58 13.38
C LYS A 72 -7.46 -13.13 12.99
N GLU A 73 -7.26 -12.19 13.91
CA GLU A 73 -7.47 -10.76 13.67
C GLU A 73 -6.41 -10.22 12.69
N ILE A 74 -6.83 -9.38 11.75
CA ILE A 74 -5.91 -8.66 10.85
C ILE A 74 -5.16 -7.59 11.62
N VAL A 75 -3.84 -7.68 11.63
CA VAL A 75 -2.93 -6.80 12.37
C VAL A 75 -1.96 -6.06 11.45
N GLY A 76 -1.98 -6.36 10.16
CA GLY A 76 -1.22 -5.65 9.15
C GLY A 76 -1.68 -6.01 7.74
N MET A 77 -1.36 -5.14 6.79
CA MET A 77 -1.70 -5.33 5.38
C MET A 77 -0.68 -4.67 4.46
N LEU A 78 -0.54 -5.27 3.28
CA LEU A 78 0.01 -4.66 2.09
C LEU A 78 -1.08 -4.69 1.02
N ILE A 79 -1.41 -3.52 0.47
CA ILE A 79 -2.37 -3.36 -0.63
C ILE A 79 -1.60 -2.88 -1.87
N PRO A 80 -1.27 -3.79 -2.80
CA PRO A 80 -0.58 -3.44 -4.03
C PRO A 80 -1.55 -2.88 -5.09
N GLN A 81 -1.02 -2.03 -5.97
CA GLN A 81 -1.67 -1.59 -7.20
C GLN A 81 -0.87 -2.07 -8.43
N PRO A 82 -1.49 -2.83 -9.33
CA PRO A 82 -0.95 -3.02 -10.67
C PRO A 82 -0.89 -1.69 -11.43
N LEU A 83 0.29 -1.38 -11.97
CA LEU A 83 0.47 -0.30 -12.93
C LEU A 83 0.64 -0.92 -14.31
N LEU A 84 -0.18 -0.51 -15.29
CA LEU A 84 -0.14 -1.05 -16.64
C LEU A 84 0.30 0.01 -17.64
N LYS A 85 1.04 -0.42 -18.65
CA LYS A 85 1.46 0.47 -19.73
C LYS A 85 0.25 0.95 -20.53
N GLY A 86 0.17 2.25 -20.76
CA GLY A 86 -0.92 2.87 -21.51
C GLY A 86 -2.16 3.19 -20.70
N ASP A 87 -2.17 2.95 -19.38
CA ASP A 87 -3.19 3.51 -18.51
C ASP A 87 -3.08 5.04 -18.51
N GLU A 88 -4.13 5.72 -18.98
CA GLU A 88 -4.12 7.18 -19.16
C GLU A 88 -4.22 7.95 -17.83
N GLN A 89 -4.65 7.29 -16.76
CA GLN A 89 -4.81 7.89 -15.44
C GLN A 89 -3.79 7.34 -14.45
N LEU A 90 -3.01 8.26 -13.89
CA LEU A 90 -2.24 8.04 -12.67
C LEU A 90 -3.16 7.54 -11.55
N VAL A 91 -2.67 6.65 -10.71
CA VAL A 91 -3.41 6.09 -9.56
C VAL A 91 -4.03 7.20 -8.72
N TRP A 92 -3.23 8.22 -8.40
CA TRP A 92 -3.67 9.36 -7.58
C TRP A 92 -4.53 10.39 -8.33
N GLY A 93 -4.66 10.26 -9.65
CA GLY A 93 -5.53 11.09 -10.49
C GLY A 93 -6.92 10.51 -10.74
N LYS A 94 -7.17 9.24 -10.38
CA LYS A 94 -8.43 8.53 -10.62
C LYS A 94 -9.61 9.11 -9.83
N PHE A 95 -9.35 9.58 -8.62
CA PHE A 95 -10.39 10.09 -7.72
C PHE A 95 -10.15 11.55 -7.38
N LYS A 96 -11.21 12.35 -7.46
CA LYS A 96 -11.19 13.79 -7.19
C LYS A 96 -11.94 14.04 -5.89
N PRO A 97 -11.25 14.17 -4.75
CA PRO A 97 -11.92 14.50 -3.49
C PRO A 97 -12.48 15.92 -3.56
N GLU A 98 -13.47 16.24 -2.74
CA GLU A 98 -14.05 17.58 -2.63
C GLU A 98 -13.20 18.48 -1.72
N SER A 99 -12.66 17.92 -0.61
CA SER A 99 -11.77 18.68 0.29
C SER A 99 -10.55 19.24 -0.45
N GLN A 100 -10.29 20.54 -0.25
CA GLN A 100 -9.13 21.20 -0.84
C GLN A 100 -7.80 20.61 -0.35
N LYS A 101 -7.73 20.17 0.91
CA LYS A 101 -6.52 19.53 1.44
C LYS A 101 -6.32 18.15 0.85
N ALA A 102 -7.39 17.38 0.69
CA ALA A 102 -7.34 16.09 0.00
C ALA A 102 -6.94 16.25 -1.47
N LYS A 103 -7.39 17.32 -2.16
CA LYS A 103 -6.93 17.67 -3.51
C LYS A 103 -5.44 17.91 -3.55
N TYR A 104 -4.90 18.74 -2.64
CA TYR A 104 -3.45 18.98 -2.58
C TYR A 104 -2.65 17.70 -2.31
N TYR A 105 -3.14 16.84 -1.41
CA TYR A 105 -2.51 15.54 -1.17
C TYR A 105 -2.45 14.71 -2.45
N ALA A 106 -3.59 14.54 -3.14
CA ALA A 106 -3.68 13.77 -4.37
C ALA A 106 -2.81 14.35 -5.48
N GLU A 107 -2.77 15.69 -5.61
CA GLU A 107 -1.91 16.39 -6.57
C GLU A 107 -0.42 16.14 -6.32
N VAL A 108 0.05 16.22 -5.07
CA VAL A 108 1.44 15.91 -4.72
C VAL A 108 1.78 14.47 -5.07
N CYS A 109 0.91 13.52 -4.74
CA CYS A 109 1.14 12.11 -5.05
C CYS A 109 1.14 11.86 -6.57
N ALA A 110 0.24 12.50 -7.32
CA ALA A 110 0.20 12.43 -8.78
C ALA A 110 1.46 13.06 -9.44
N ILE A 111 1.98 14.15 -8.89
CA ILE A 111 3.25 14.75 -9.36
C ILE A 111 4.40 13.75 -9.18
N ILE A 112 4.51 13.11 -8.01
CA ILE A 112 5.55 12.11 -7.74
C ILE A 112 5.41 10.92 -8.69
N GLU A 113 4.18 10.39 -8.85
CA GLU A 113 3.89 9.26 -9.73
C GLU A 113 4.27 9.56 -11.20
N SER A 114 3.87 10.73 -11.70
CA SER A 114 4.14 11.15 -13.08
C SER A 114 5.61 11.45 -13.35
N ALA A 115 6.34 11.99 -12.38
CA ALA A 115 7.75 12.33 -12.52
C ALA A 115 8.62 11.10 -12.72
N VAL A 116 8.23 9.97 -12.13
CA VAL A 116 8.95 8.71 -12.29
C VAL A 116 8.41 7.91 -13.45
N ASN A 117 7.08 7.79 -13.55
CA ASN A 117 6.41 6.93 -14.54
C ASN A 117 7.09 5.56 -14.61
N VAL A 118 6.97 4.79 -13.52
CA VAL A 118 7.71 3.55 -13.26
C VAL A 118 7.69 2.58 -14.45
N VAL A 119 6.53 2.41 -15.07
CA VAL A 119 6.35 1.46 -16.18
C VAL A 119 7.20 1.86 -17.38
N ASP A 120 7.17 3.15 -17.77
CA ASP A 120 7.98 3.67 -18.88
C ASP A 120 9.47 3.75 -18.51
N HIS A 121 9.80 4.13 -17.28
CA HIS A 121 11.18 4.27 -16.81
C HIS A 121 11.96 2.96 -16.85
N PHE A 122 11.34 1.86 -16.42
CA PHE A 122 11.99 0.55 -16.37
C PHE A 122 11.71 -0.33 -17.61
N GLY A 123 10.97 0.18 -18.60
CA GLY A 123 10.81 -0.46 -19.92
C GLY A 123 9.95 -1.72 -19.93
N GLY A 124 8.94 -1.81 -19.05
CA GLY A 124 8.03 -2.95 -18.96
C GLY A 124 6.61 -2.68 -19.47
N ASP A 125 5.77 -3.71 -19.52
CA ASP A 125 4.33 -3.58 -19.81
C ASP A 125 3.49 -3.42 -18.53
N LYS A 126 4.07 -3.79 -17.38
CA LYS A 126 3.44 -3.69 -16.06
C LYS A 126 4.45 -3.56 -14.93
N ALA A 127 4.05 -2.89 -13.85
CA ALA A 127 4.78 -2.82 -12.58
C ALA A 127 3.85 -3.14 -11.40
N PHE A 128 4.44 -3.61 -10.31
CA PHE A 128 3.74 -3.97 -9.08
C PHE A 128 4.06 -2.92 -8.01
N ASP A 129 3.16 -1.96 -7.82
CA ASP A 129 3.34 -0.89 -6.85
C ASP A 129 2.84 -1.33 -5.48
N HIS A 130 3.65 -1.17 -4.44
CA HIS A 130 3.29 -1.43 -3.06
C HIS A 130 2.65 -0.17 -2.45
N SER A 131 1.44 0.15 -2.90
CA SER A 131 0.79 1.44 -2.68
C SER A 131 0.45 1.75 -1.22
N LEU A 132 0.13 0.73 -0.41
CA LEU A 132 -0.15 0.92 1.02
C LEU A 132 0.40 -0.23 1.84
N LEU A 133 1.23 0.10 2.84
CA LEU A 133 1.73 -0.83 3.86
C LEU A 133 1.38 -0.29 5.23
N ALA A 134 0.63 -1.07 6.02
CA ALA A 134 0.23 -0.68 7.36
C ALA A 134 0.31 -1.85 8.36
N VAL A 135 0.70 -1.55 9.59
CA VAL A 135 0.73 -2.49 10.72
C VAL A 135 0.15 -1.80 11.94
N SER A 136 -0.73 -2.48 12.67
CA SER A 136 -1.35 -1.97 13.88
C SER A 136 -0.29 -1.60 14.92
N ASP A 137 -0.54 -0.54 15.69
CA ASP A 137 0.41 0.02 16.66
C ASP A 137 0.95 -1.05 17.63
N ASP A 138 0.08 -1.94 18.12
CA ASP A 138 0.39 -2.98 19.11
C ASP A 138 1.24 -4.14 18.57
N HIS A 139 1.32 -4.28 17.24
CA HIS A 139 2.08 -5.35 16.58
C HIS A 139 3.28 -4.84 15.78
N ARG A 140 3.59 -3.55 15.85
CA ARG A 140 4.82 -2.98 15.28
C ARG A 140 6.06 -3.60 15.91
N ARG A 141 7.19 -3.52 15.18
CA ARG A 141 8.51 -4.04 15.59
C ARG A 141 8.62 -5.57 15.73
N ASN A 142 7.58 -6.33 15.38
CA ASN A 142 7.62 -7.80 15.28
C ASN A 142 8.01 -8.30 13.87
N GLY A 143 8.56 -7.43 13.01
CA GLY A 143 8.98 -7.80 11.65
C GLY A 143 7.87 -7.91 10.61
N LEU A 144 6.61 -7.63 10.96
CA LEU A 144 5.45 -7.77 10.07
C LEU A 144 5.54 -6.94 8.79
N GLY A 145 5.97 -5.68 8.86
CA GLY A 145 6.10 -4.82 7.68
C GLY A 145 7.04 -5.40 6.63
N THR A 146 8.20 -5.90 7.07
CA THR A 146 9.16 -6.58 6.19
C THR A 146 8.61 -7.90 5.64
N ALA A 147 7.92 -8.68 6.47
CA ALA A 147 7.36 -9.95 6.06
C ALA A 147 6.23 -9.76 5.01
N LEU A 148 5.36 -8.76 5.21
CA LEU A 148 4.33 -8.36 4.25
C LEU A 148 4.95 -7.90 2.92
N ALA A 149 5.98 -7.05 2.95
CA ALA A 149 6.67 -6.59 1.74
C ALA A 149 7.33 -7.75 0.97
N LYS A 150 7.96 -8.71 1.67
CA LYS A 150 8.50 -9.94 1.04
C LYS A 150 7.42 -10.80 0.42
N ALA A 151 6.30 -10.97 1.11
CA ALA A 151 5.14 -11.69 0.58
C ALA A 151 4.58 -10.99 -0.67
N GLY A 152 4.53 -9.66 -0.67
CA GLY A 152 4.14 -8.83 -1.82
C GLY A 152 5.03 -9.08 -3.04
N ASN A 153 6.34 -9.04 -2.84
CA ASN A 153 7.30 -9.31 -3.92
C ASN A 153 7.10 -10.71 -4.50
N LYS A 154 7.01 -11.72 -3.62
CA LYS A 154 6.79 -13.10 -4.05
C LYS A 154 5.48 -13.25 -4.83
N LEU A 155 4.39 -12.63 -4.38
CA LEU A 155 3.13 -12.63 -5.10
C LEU A 155 3.26 -11.94 -6.47
N GLY A 156 3.92 -10.78 -6.54
CA GLY A 156 4.15 -10.09 -7.81
C GLY A 156 5.02 -10.93 -8.77
N GLU A 157 6.05 -11.62 -8.27
CA GLU A 157 6.86 -12.55 -9.08
C GLU A 157 6.02 -13.71 -9.62
N GLU A 158 5.18 -14.32 -8.77
CA GLU A 158 4.24 -15.39 -9.14
C GLU A 158 3.23 -14.94 -10.21
N GLU A 159 2.79 -13.69 -10.14
CA GLU A 159 1.91 -13.05 -11.13
C GLU A 159 2.66 -12.51 -12.36
N GLY A 160 3.98 -12.74 -12.45
CA GLY A 160 4.82 -12.41 -13.61
C GLY A 160 5.19 -10.93 -13.73
N TYR A 161 5.13 -10.16 -12.63
CA TYR A 161 5.69 -8.81 -12.58
C TYR A 161 7.22 -8.86 -12.48
N LYS A 162 7.89 -7.93 -13.18
CA LYS A 162 9.36 -7.81 -13.18
C LYS A 162 9.86 -6.50 -12.60
N VAL A 163 8.94 -5.55 -12.37
CA VAL A 163 9.22 -4.22 -11.86
C VAL A 163 8.38 -4.05 -10.61
N PHE A 164 9.03 -3.70 -9.51
CA PHE A 164 8.41 -3.42 -8.22
C PHE A 164 8.67 -1.96 -7.88
N ALA A 165 7.65 -1.28 -7.37
CA ALA A 165 7.73 0.11 -7.00
C ALA A 165 7.14 0.36 -5.62
N VAL A 166 7.61 1.44 -5.01
CA VAL A 166 7.02 1.99 -3.79
C VAL A 166 7.45 3.44 -3.64
N THR A 167 6.48 4.27 -3.25
CA THR A 167 6.70 5.64 -2.80
C THR A 167 6.68 5.63 -1.27
N ALA A 168 7.86 5.72 -0.66
CA ALA A 168 8.00 5.58 0.78
C ALA A 168 7.93 6.95 1.47
N SER A 169 6.73 7.40 1.87
CA SER A 169 6.55 8.70 2.52
C SER A 169 7.12 8.79 3.94
N ASN A 170 7.52 7.65 4.55
CA ASN A 170 8.11 7.62 5.89
C ASN A 170 9.38 6.76 5.96
N LYS A 171 10.22 7.07 6.96
CA LYS A 171 11.51 6.40 7.18
C LYS A 171 11.41 4.89 7.41
N TYR A 172 10.35 4.42 8.06
CA TYR A 172 10.21 2.99 8.37
C TYR A 172 9.96 2.19 7.08
N THR A 173 9.08 2.68 6.22
CA THR A 173 8.83 2.09 4.90
C THR A 173 10.11 2.11 4.07
N ALA A 174 10.82 3.25 4.01
CA ALA A 174 12.10 3.33 3.29
C ALA A 174 13.10 2.28 3.77
N GLN A 175 13.31 2.16 5.09
CA GLN A 175 14.22 1.15 5.67
C GLN A 175 13.83 -0.30 5.32
N ILE A 176 12.53 -0.61 5.26
CA ILE A 176 12.07 -1.93 4.84
C ILE A 176 12.53 -2.20 3.41
N TYR A 177 12.28 -1.30 2.47
CA TYR A 177 12.60 -1.53 1.05
C TYR A 177 14.10 -1.40 0.73
N GLU A 178 14.87 -0.58 1.46
CA GLU A 178 16.35 -0.60 1.43
C GLU A 178 16.87 -2.01 1.75
N GLY A 179 16.36 -2.60 2.83
CA GLY A 179 16.75 -3.95 3.26
C GLY A 179 16.39 -5.03 2.25
N LEU A 180 15.35 -4.81 1.44
CA LEU A 180 14.92 -5.71 0.37
C LEU A 180 15.64 -5.47 -0.96
N ARG A 181 16.49 -4.44 -1.06
CA ARG A 181 17.19 -4.03 -2.29
C ARG A 181 16.23 -3.73 -3.46
N ILE A 182 15.03 -3.26 -3.14
CA ILE A 182 14.08 -2.76 -4.13
C ILE A 182 14.37 -1.28 -4.34
N PHE A 183 14.31 -0.82 -5.59
CA PHE A 183 14.34 0.61 -5.86
C PHE A 183 13.05 1.25 -5.35
N PHE A 184 13.19 2.24 -4.48
CA PHE A 184 12.06 3.01 -3.96
C PHE A 184 12.37 4.50 -4.03
N LEU A 185 11.31 5.31 -4.02
CA LEU A 185 11.40 6.76 -4.02
C LEU A 185 11.12 7.26 -2.60
N ILE A 186 11.90 8.26 -2.17
CA ILE A 186 11.70 8.99 -0.91
C ILE A 186 10.86 10.22 -1.18
#